data_AF-A0A382YST4-F1
#
_entry.id   AF-A0A382YST4-F1
#
_cell.length_a   1.000
_cell.length_b   1.000
_cell.length_c   1.000
_cell.angle_alpha   90.00
_cell.angle_beta   90.00
_cell.angle_gamma   90.00
#
_symmetry.space_group_name_H-M   'P 1'
#
loop_
_entity.id
_entity.type
_entity.pdbx_description
1 polymer ?
#
loop_
_entity_poly.entity_id
_entity_poly.type
_entity_poly.pdbx_seq_one_letter_code
_entity_poly.pdbx_strand_id
1 'polypeptide(L)'
;MEFLNSLKKRLKHYSSPFDHWELNEPLTEEAIEEICKTEIIDLTKMNINYDGTRAIDGGEGKFREGISDGGKAIKFRCFVGKENSKDFPNLSKLIEELRSKDTYGYISELIKKNLYNSYVRVEVICDRKGFWLKPHCDIKEKLISG
;
A
#
# COMPACT_ATOMS: atom_id res chain seq x y z
N MET A 1 -7.82 17.26 -4.56
CA MET A 1 -7.05 16.18 -5.17
C MET A 1 -5.60 16.39 -4.81
N GLU A 2 -5.22 15.99 -3.59
CA GLU A 2 -3.86 16.26 -3.07
C GLU A 2 -2.82 15.28 -3.61
N PHE A 3 -3.22 14.03 -3.82
CA PHE A 3 -2.36 13.01 -4.41
C PHE A 3 -1.93 13.38 -5.83
N LEU A 4 -2.88 13.82 -6.68
CA LEU A 4 -2.58 14.28 -8.03
C LEU A 4 -1.73 15.55 -8.03
N ASN A 5 -1.93 16.45 -7.07
CA ASN A 5 -1.09 17.63 -6.92
C ASN A 5 0.35 17.24 -6.59
N SER A 6 0.55 16.30 -5.67
CA SER A 6 1.87 15.75 -5.33
C SER A 6 2.54 15.13 -6.55
N LEU A 7 1.82 14.28 -7.29
CA LEU A 7 2.30 13.68 -8.55
C LEU A 7 2.77 14.71 -9.58
N LYS A 8 2.05 15.82 -9.74
CA LYS A 8 2.35 16.81 -10.78
C LYS A 8 3.43 17.82 -10.38
N LYS A 9 3.54 18.13 -9.09
CA LYS A 9 4.34 19.28 -8.61
C LYS A 9 5.52 18.88 -7.71
N ARG A 10 5.45 17.72 -7.06
CA ARG A 10 6.37 17.31 -5.99
C ARG A 10 6.86 15.88 -6.15
N LEU A 11 7.04 15.47 -7.40
CA LEU A 11 7.51 14.15 -7.79
C LEU A 11 9.02 14.17 -8.05
N LYS A 12 9.72 13.16 -7.53
CA LYS A 12 11.12 12.87 -7.87
C LYS A 12 11.20 11.50 -8.53
N HIS A 13 12.01 11.38 -9.58
CA HIS A 13 12.28 10.11 -10.28
C HIS A 13 13.73 9.69 -10.05
N TYR A 14 13.94 8.39 -9.92
CA TYR A 14 15.24 7.76 -9.82
C TYR A 14 15.23 6.50 -10.69
N SER A 15 16.35 6.20 -11.33
CA SER A 15 16.52 5.04 -12.22
C SER A 15 17.41 3.93 -11.65
N SER A 16 18.05 4.18 -10.50
CA SER A 16 18.94 3.22 -9.84
C SER A 16 18.49 3.00 -8.39
N PRO A 17 18.38 1.75 -7.91
CA PRO A 17 18.73 0.48 -8.58
C PRO A 17 17.69 -0.03 -9.60
N PHE A 18 16.53 0.64 -9.70
CA PHE A 18 15.47 0.41 -10.69
C PHE A 18 14.64 1.70 -10.83
N ASP A 19 13.78 1.80 -11.83
CA ASP A 19 12.89 2.95 -12.00
C ASP A 19 11.86 3.04 -10.87
N HIS A 20 11.88 4.16 -10.14
CA HIS A 20 10.93 4.45 -9.08
C HIS A 20 10.69 5.95 -8.92
N TRP A 21 9.58 6.28 -8.23
CA TRP A 21 9.17 7.64 -7.97
C TRP A 21 8.88 7.87 -6.50
N GLU A 22 9.34 9.01 -5.99
CA GLU A 22 9.05 9.49 -4.64
C GLU A 22 8.10 10.69 -4.73
N LEU A 23 7.00 10.62 -3.99
CA LEU A 23 6.01 11.70 -3.88
C LEU A 23 6.20 12.41 -2.54
N ASN A 24 6.29 13.74 -2.53
CA ASN A 24 6.27 14.51 -1.28
C ASN A 24 4.84 14.96 -0.92
N GLU A 25 4.44 14.74 0.33
CA GLU A 25 3.13 15.11 0.89
C GLU A 25 1.95 14.72 -0.02
N PRO A 26 1.74 13.42 -0.33
CA PRO A 26 0.67 13.00 -1.23
C PRO A 26 -0.71 12.87 -0.54
N LEU A 27 -0.78 13.05 0.77
CA LEU A 27 -1.98 12.85 1.59
C LEU A 27 -2.38 14.15 2.27
N THR A 28 -3.68 14.32 2.51
CA THR A 28 -4.18 15.43 3.34
C THR A 28 -3.94 15.14 4.82
N GLU A 29 -3.93 16.18 5.65
CA GLU A 29 -3.78 16.04 7.11
C GLU A 29 -4.88 15.15 7.71
N GLU A 30 -6.12 15.25 7.23
CA GLU A 30 -7.23 14.43 7.72
C GLU A 30 -7.07 12.96 7.35
N ALA A 31 -6.52 12.65 6.17
CA ALA A 31 -6.20 11.27 5.79
C ALA A 31 -5.08 10.70 6.67
N ILE A 32 -4.07 11.51 7.01
CA ILE A 32 -3.00 11.12 7.92
C ILE A 32 -3.56 10.87 9.33
N GLU A 33 -4.39 11.77 9.85
CA GLU A 33 -5.04 11.58 11.16
C GLU A 33 -5.90 10.32 11.21
N GLU A 34 -6.65 10.03 10.14
CA GLU A 34 -7.47 8.84 10.01
C GLU A 34 -6.62 7.56 10.04
N ILE A 35 -5.50 7.54 9.32
CA ILE A 35 -4.50 6.46 9.38
C ILE A 35 -3.97 6.29 10.81
N CYS A 36 -3.57 7.39 11.46
CA CYS A 36 -2.99 7.34 12.81
C CYS A 36 -3.97 6.86 13.89
N LYS A 37 -5.27 7.16 13.73
CA LYS A 37 -6.34 6.71 14.64
C LYS A 37 -6.80 5.28 14.37
N THR A 38 -6.40 4.67 13.25
CA THR A 38 -6.83 3.32 12.88
C THR A 38 -6.22 2.28 13.83
N GLU A 39 -7.08 1.56 14.55
CA GLU A 39 -6.62 0.46 15.41
C GLU A 39 -6.27 -0.77 14.58
N ILE A 40 -4.98 -1.14 14.59
CA ILE A 40 -4.47 -2.37 13.96
C ILE A 40 -4.06 -3.35 15.06
N ILE A 41 -4.60 -4.57 15.00
CA ILE A 41 -4.35 -5.65 15.96
C ILE A 41 -2.83 -5.85 16.15
N ASP A 42 -2.42 -5.88 17.42
CA ASP A 42 -1.02 -6.10 17.79
C ASP A 42 -0.71 -7.59 17.87
N LEU A 43 -0.05 -8.11 16.83
CA LEU A 43 0.35 -9.51 16.73
C LEU A 43 1.28 -9.97 17.84
N THR A 44 2.08 -9.07 18.40
CA THR A 44 3.04 -9.41 19.47
C THR A 44 2.34 -9.69 20.80
N LYS A 45 1.10 -9.21 20.96
CA LYS A 45 0.26 -9.45 22.14
C LYS A 45 -0.61 -10.69 21.99
N MET A 46 -0.63 -11.31 20.80
CA MET A 46 -1.38 -12.53 20.55
C MET A 46 -0.54 -13.75 20.89
N ASN A 47 -1.18 -14.81 21.40
CA ASN A 47 -0.52 -16.09 21.67
C ASN A 47 -0.31 -16.90 20.36
N ILE A 48 0.43 -16.33 19.43
CA ILE A 48 0.78 -16.94 18.14
C ILE A 48 2.31 -17.01 18.02
N ASN A 49 2.83 -18.02 17.31
CA ASN A 49 4.25 -18.09 16.95
C ASN A 49 4.55 -17.03 15.88
N TYR A 50 4.70 -15.78 16.32
CA TYR A 50 5.07 -14.65 15.48
C TYR A 50 6.57 -14.70 15.20
N ASP A 51 6.94 -14.96 13.95
CA ASP A 51 8.32 -15.08 13.47
C ASP A 51 8.93 -13.73 13.02
N GLY A 52 8.23 -12.62 13.30
CA GLY A 52 8.59 -11.28 12.86
C GLY A 52 8.23 -10.98 11.40
N THR A 53 7.82 -11.96 10.61
CA THR A 53 7.53 -11.77 9.19
C THR A 53 6.09 -11.30 8.95
N ARG A 54 5.89 -10.52 7.88
CA ARG A 54 4.54 -10.13 7.43
C ARG A 54 3.68 -11.29 6.95
N ALA A 55 4.26 -12.44 6.60
CA ALA A 55 3.48 -13.59 6.12
C ALA A 55 3.20 -14.62 7.23
N ILE A 56 3.92 -14.54 8.36
CA ILE A 56 3.97 -15.56 9.42
C ILE A 56 4.25 -16.92 8.80
N ASP A 57 5.42 -17.05 8.17
CA ASP A 57 5.74 -18.09 7.20
C ASP A 57 6.97 -18.96 7.56
N GLY A 58 7.50 -18.83 8.78
CA GLY A 58 8.65 -19.57 9.29
C GLY A 58 9.99 -18.85 9.20
N GLY A 59 10.05 -17.57 8.76
CA GLY A 59 11.24 -16.73 8.97
C GLY A 59 12.49 -17.02 8.13
N GLU A 60 12.48 -17.97 7.18
CA GLU A 60 13.67 -18.23 6.33
C GLU A 60 14.05 -17.02 5.44
N GLY A 61 15.28 -16.51 5.54
CA GLY A 61 15.77 -15.30 4.84
C GLY A 61 16.06 -15.43 3.33
N LYS A 62 15.44 -16.37 2.62
CA LYS A 62 15.65 -16.57 1.18
C LYS A 62 14.73 -15.67 0.35
N PHE A 63 15.22 -15.22 -0.81
CA PHE A 63 14.41 -14.52 -1.80
C PHE A 63 13.28 -15.41 -2.32
N ARG A 64 12.09 -14.83 -2.51
CA ARG A 64 10.94 -15.52 -3.11
C ARG A 64 9.97 -14.56 -3.78
N GLU A 65 9.07 -15.10 -4.58
CA GLU A 65 7.90 -14.39 -5.09
C GLU A 65 6.90 -14.07 -3.96
N GLY A 66 6.16 -12.97 -4.08
CA GLY A 66 5.13 -12.60 -3.11
C GLY A 66 4.05 -13.68 -2.97
N ILE A 67 3.53 -13.88 -1.75
CA ILE A 67 2.42 -14.83 -1.54
C ILE A 67 1.10 -14.15 -1.91
N SER A 68 0.37 -14.72 -2.88
CA SER A 68 -0.88 -14.17 -3.41
C SER A 68 -2.03 -14.14 -2.40
N ASP A 69 -2.06 -15.08 -1.45
CA ASP A 69 -3.07 -15.15 -0.37
C ASP A 69 -2.83 -14.13 0.77
N GLY A 70 -1.69 -13.43 0.77
CA GLY A 70 -1.31 -12.48 1.81
C GLY A 70 -0.80 -13.12 3.12
N GLY A 71 -0.64 -14.44 3.15
CA GLY A 71 -0.24 -15.23 4.30
C GLY A 71 -1.26 -15.25 5.44
N LYS A 72 -0.89 -15.82 6.58
CA LYS A 72 -1.77 -15.85 7.77
C LYS A 72 -2.03 -14.45 8.35
N ALA A 73 -1.23 -13.46 7.95
CA ALA A 73 -1.31 -12.11 8.46
C ALA A 73 -2.35 -11.21 7.79
N ILE A 74 -3.01 -11.66 6.72
CA ILE A 74 -4.07 -10.87 6.05
C ILE A 74 -5.18 -10.46 7.04
N LYS A 75 -5.38 -11.26 8.10
CA LYS A 75 -6.33 -11.02 9.20
C LYS A 75 -6.00 -9.79 10.06
N PHE A 76 -4.84 -9.18 9.90
CA PHE A 76 -4.36 -8.06 10.71
C PHE A 76 -4.12 -6.80 9.88
N ARG A 77 -4.66 -6.74 8.66
CA ARG A 77 -4.68 -5.56 7.82
C ARG A 77 -6.09 -4.96 7.86
N CYS A 78 -6.19 -3.65 7.93
CA CYS A 78 -7.46 -2.97 7.74
C CYS A 78 -7.60 -2.61 6.26
N PHE A 79 -8.44 -3.34 5.53
CA PHE A 79 -8.77 -3.00 4.15
C PHE A 79 -9.84 -1.91 4.14
N VAL A 80 -9.61 -0.85 3.39
CA VAL A 80 -10.60 0.22 3.20
C VAL A 80 -11.43 -0.13 1.97
N GLY A 81 -12.73 -0.34 2.21
CA GLY A 81 -13.68 -0.82 1.23
C GLY A 81 -15.03 -0.11 1.35
N LYS A 82 -16.03 -0.60 0.59
CA LYS A 82 -17.36 0.01 0.60
C LYS A 82 -18.04 -0.17 1.95
N GLU A 83 -17.80 -1.31 2.58
CA GLU A 83 -18.36 -1.76 3.85
C GLU A 83 -17.99 -0.89 5.05
N ASN A 84 -16.77 -0.32 5.07
CA ASN A 84 -16.27 0.53 6.16
C ASN A 84 -15.95 1.97 5.69
N SER A 85 -16.34 2.35 4.47
CA SER A 85 -16.08 3.68 3.91
C SER A 85 -16.58 4.85 4.77
N LYS A 86 -17.62 4.61 5.59
CA LYS A 86 -18.14 5.61 6.54
C LYS A 86 -17.20 5.87 7.71
N ASP A 87 -16.43 4.87 8.11
CA ASP A 87 -15.42 4.97 9.17
C ASP A 87 -14.11 5.57 8.63
N PHE A 88 -13.93 5.51 7.30
CA PHE A 88 -12.76 6.00 6.58
C PHE A 88 -13.10 7.03 5.50
N PRO A 89 -13.75 8.17 5.85
CA PRO A 89 -14.19 9.14 4.85
C PRO A 89 -13.04 9.77 4.07
N ASN A 90 -11.85 9.95 4.66
CA ASN A 90 -10.73 10.61 3.98
C ASN A 90 -9.93 9.63 3.12
N LEU A 91 -9.73 8.39 3.57
CA LEU A 91 -9.16 7.33 2.74
C LEU A 91 -10.12 6.93 1.61
N SER A 92 -11.43 7.00 1.82
CA SER A 92 -12.41 6.82 0.75
C SER A 92 -12.28 7.91 -0.32
N LYS A 93 -12.08 9.17 0.07
CA LYS A 93 -11.78 10.26 -0.89
C LYS A 93 -10.47 10.01 -1.65
N LEU A 94 -9.43 9.52 -0.98
CA LEU A 94 -8.18 9.13 -1.62
C LEU A 94 -8.41 8.02 -2.66
N ILE A 95 -9.22 7.00 -2.35
CA ILE A 95 -9.58 5.94 -3.30
C ILE A 95 -10.28 6.53 -4.54
N GLU A 96 -11.26 7.41 -4.35
CA GLU A 96 -11.94 8.07 -5.48
C GLU A 96 -11.00 8.96 -6.29
N GLU A 97 -10.07 9.65 -5.63
CA GLU A 97 -9.02 10.42 -6.31
C GLU A 97 -8.13 9.52 -7.16
N LEU A 98 -7.62 8.41 -6.62
CA LEU A 98 -6.80 7.43 -7.35
C LEU A 98 -7.55 6.82 -8.55
N ARG A 99 -8.86 6.65 -8.44
CA ARG A 99 -9.74 6.14 -9.51
C ARG A 99 -10.11 7.18 -10.55
N SER A 100 -9.87 8.47 -10.29
CA SER A 100 -10.18 9.53 -11.25
C SER A 100 -9.33 9.39 -12.52
N LYS A 101 -9.95 9.70 -13.68
CA LYS A 101 -9.30 9.64 -14.99
C LYS A 101 -8.02 10.46 -15.06
N ASP A 102 -8.03 11.63 -14.44
CA ASP A 102 -6.89 12.53 -14.43
C ASP A 102 -5.73 11.92 -13.64
N THR A 103 -6.02 11.21 -12.55
CA THR A 103 -4.99 10.63 -11.68
C THR A 103 -4.43 9.34 -12.26
N TYR A 104 -5.26 8.33 -12.55
CA TYR A 104 -4.73 7.10 -13.15
C TYR A 104 -4.16 7.34 -14.54
N GLY A 105 -4.69 8.30 -15.30
CA GLY A 105 -4.17 8.69 -16.61
C GLY A 105 -2.76 9.25 -16.50
N TYR A 106 -2.52 10.18 -15.57
CA TYR A 106 -1.19 10.72 -15.32
C TYR A 106 -0.21 9.65 -14.84
N ILE A 107 -0.62 8.77 -13.91
CA ILE A 107 0.21 7.64 -13.47
C ILE A 107 0.53 6.73 -14.66
N SER A 108 -0.46 6.41 -15.51
CA SER A 108 -0.29 5.55 -16.69
C SER A 108 0.78 6.08 -17.64
N GLU A 109 0.79 7.40 -17.84
CA GLU A 109 1.81 8.08 -18.67
C GLU A 109 3.21 8.05 -18.04
N LEU A 110 3.31 8.14 -16.72
CA LEU A 110 4.59 8.07 -16.00
C LEU A 110 5.22 6.67 -16.10
N ILE A 111 4.45 5.64 -15.77
CA ILE A 111 4.94 4.25 -15.69
C ILE A 111 4.87 3.51 -17.03
N LYS A 112 4.37 4.17 -18.09
CA LYS A 112 4.15 3.60 -19.43
C LYS A 112 3.28 2.34 -19.44
N LYS A 113 2.27 2.30 -18.58
CA LYS A 113 1.32 1.18 -18.45
C LYS A 113 -0.11 1.68 -18.40
N ASN A 114 -1.02 1.06 -19.15
CA ASN A 114 -2.43 1.43 -19.13
C ASN A 114 -3.10 0.95 -17.85
N LEU A 115 -3.56 1.89 -17.01
CA LEU A 115 -4.30 1.59 -15.77
C LEU A 115 -5.83 1.67 -15.93
N TYR A 116 -6.35 1.88 -17.14
CA TYR A 116 -7.80 1.89 -17.38
C TYR A 116 -8.47 0.60 -16.84
N ASN A 117 -9.56 0.77 -16.09
CA ASN A 117 -10.31 -0.32 -15.45
C ASN A 117 -9.51 -1.15 -14.43
N SER A 118 -8.40 -0.62 -13.91
CA SER A 118 -7.67 -1.25 -12.81
C SER A 118 -8.41 -1.11 -11.47
N TYR A 119 -8.16 -2.05 -10.56
CA TYR A 119 -8.69 -2.02 -9.21
C TYR A 119 -7.74 -1.24 -8.28
N VAL A 120 -8.31 -0.33 -7.48
CA VAL A 120 -7.60 0.32 -6.37
C VAL A 120 -7.86 -0.47 -5.11
N ARG A 121 -6.78 -0.85 -4.40
CA ARG A 121 -6.85 -1.47 -3.08
C ARG A 121 -6.04 -0.64 -2.10
N VAL A 122 -6.68 -0.18 -1.03
CA VAL A 122 -6.05 0.54 0.06
C VAL A 122 -6.13 -0.31 1.32
N GLU A 123 -4.98 -0.47 1.99
CA GLU A 123 -4.86 -1.21 3.23
C GLU A 123 -4.04 -0.38 4.22
N VAL A 124 -4.55 -0.25 5.45
CA VAL A 124 -3.82 0.35 6.58
C VAL A 124 -3.17 -0.78 7.38
N ILE A 125 -1.87 -0.67 7.60
CA ILE A 125 -1.06 -1.65 8.31
C ILE A 125 -0.17 -0.94 9.34
N CYS A 126 0.17 -1.63 10.42
CA CYS A 126 1.05 -1.12 11.48
C CYS A 126 2.17 -2.13 11.74
N ASP A 127 3.37 -1.83 11.24
CA ASP A 127 4.57 -2.60 11.53
C ASP A 127 5.10 -2.23 12.92
N ARG A 128 5.38 -3.24 13.76
CA ARG A 128 5.80 -3.07 15.16
C ARG A 128 7.25 -3.51 15.36
N LYS A 129 7.83 -3.25 16.53
CA LYS A 129 9.23 -3.62 16.83
C LYS A 129 9.48 -5.11 16.53
N GLY A 130 10.54 -5.39 15.79
CA GLY A 130 10.89 -6.75 15.34
C GLY A 130 10.23 -7.17 14.03
N PHE A 131 9.35 -6.34 13.47
CA PHE A 131 8.79 -6.53 12.14
C PHE A 131 9.90 -6.51 11.09
N TRP A 132 9.83 -7.44 10.15
CA TRP A 132 10.63 -7.40 8.93
C TRP A 132 9.90 -8.06 7.75
N LEU A 133 10.36 -7.75 6.55
CA LEU A 133 9.85 -8.32 5.31
C LEU A 133 11.00 -8.88 4.50
N LYS A 134 10.84 -10.11 4.00
CA LYS A 134 11.82 -10.76 3.15
C LYS A 134 11.98 -9.98 1.84
N PRO A 135 13.18 -9.90 1.25
CA PRO A 135 13.34 -9.46 -0.13
C PRO A 135 12.44 -10.29 -1.05
N HIS A 136 11.56 -9.61 -1.77
CA HIS A 136 10.61 -10.24 -2.70
C HIS A 136 10.29 -9.25 -3.82
N CYS A 137 9.84 -9.77 -4.95
CA CYS A 137 9.10 -8.97 -5.93
C CYS A 137 7.60 -9.08 -5.62
N ASP A 138 6.87 -8.01 -5.92
CA ASP A 138 5.41 -8.04 -5.85
C ASP A 138 4.84 -9.10 -6.81
N ILE A 139 3.64 -9.57 -6.50
CA ILE A 139 2.92 -10.52 -7.37
C ILE A 139 2.52 -9.83 -8.69
N LYS A 140 2.36 -10.62 -9.75
CA LYS A 140 2.06 -10.15 -11.10
C LYS A 140 0.89 -9.15 -11.16
N GLU A 141 -0.15 -9.37 -10.37
CA GLU A 141 -1.35 -8.53 -10.30
C GLU A 141 -1.08 -7.14 -9.69
N LYS A 142 0.01 -6.99 -8.92
CA LYS A 142 0.40 -5.74 -8.26
C LYS A 142 1.56 -5.04 -8.95
N LEU A 143 2.14 -5.62 -10.00
CA LEU A 143 3.24 -4.98 -10.70
C LEU A 143 2.75 -3.70 -11.38
N ILE A 144 3.24 -2.55 -10.92
CA ILE A 144 2.91 -1.24 -11.47
C ILE A 144 3.94 -0.85 -12.56
N SER A 145 5.20 -1.25 -12.40
CA SER A 145 6.22 -1.20 -13.46
C SER A 145 6.41 -2.58 -14.09
N GLY A 146 6.82 -2.60 -15.36
CA GLY A 146 7.15 -3.81 -16.12
C GLY A 146 8.61 -3.80 -16.55
#